data_AF-A0A7S4REQ6-F1
#
_entry.id   AF-A0A7S4REQ6-F1
#
_cell.length_a   1.000
_cell.length_b   1.000
_cell.length_c   1.000
_cell.angle_alpha   90.00
_cell.angle_beta   90.00
_cell.angle_gamma   90.00
#
_symmetry.space_group_name_H-M   'P 1'
#
loop_
_entity.id
_entity.type
_entity.pdbx_description
1 polymer ?
#
loop_
_entity_poly.entity_id
_entity_poly.type
_entity_poly.pdbx_seq_one_letter_code
_entity_poly.pdbx_strand_id
1 'polypeptide(L)'
;MFPLYQADLPPTDFALRMRPVFILLLVTLSLLITGKFIIHDFWGAVNLLFVVLMGLFLLSGPSPINVSSAPFFCLMATVSGIFDTVTCILYFHHSLYSIFDPKAPTLVLLAQSVFLISPVALLVSAALSYAIFMDCRENGPEVMPLAALARMEWQQQLLLQQQQQQQQQQSQQQQEPPSAPDGQGAEGPNPPQRAAQLLQQPVRRTIVPFQGQGMRLGDA
;
A
#
# COMPACT_ATOMS: atom_id res chain seq x y z
N MET A 1 -4.92 29.17 6.51
CA MET A 1 -5.73 28.22 7.28
C MET A 1 -6.22 27.17 6.29
N PHE A 2 -5.61 25.98 6.27
CA PHE A 2 -6.08 24.89 5.41
C PHE A 2 -7.29 24.24 6.08
N PRO A 3 -8.48 24.25 5.47
CA PRO A 3 -9.73 23.76 6.08
C PRO A 3 -9.84 22.22 6.10
N LEU A 4 -8.73 21.48 6.25
CA LEU A 4 -8.68 20.02 6.10
C LEU A 4 -8.48 19.25 7.42
N TYR A 5 -8.53 19.91 8.58
CA TYR A 5 -7.86 19.39 9.79
C TYR A 5 -8.75 19.08 10.99
N GLN A 6 -10.03 18.77 10.78
CA GLN A 6 -10.92 18.31 11.85
C GLN A 6 -11.79 17.11 11.46
N ALA A 7 -11.33 16.28 10.53
CA ALA A 7 -11.83 14.92 10.47
C ALA A 7 -11.01 14.11 11.49
N ASP A 8 -11.54 13.93 12.69
CA ASP A 8 -11.04 12.89 13.60
C ASP A 8 -11.30 11.54 12.93
N LEU A 9 -10.34 11.09 12.12
CA LEU A 9 -10.41 9.77 11.49
C LEU A 9 -10.26 8.73 12.59
N PRO A 10 -11.25 7.82 12.76
CA PRO A 10 -11.12 6.75 13.74
C PRO A 10 -9.90 5.87 13.36
N PRO A 11 -9.07 5.48 14.33
CA PRO A 11 -7.90 4.65 14.04
C PRO A 11 -8.34 3.28 13.52
N THR A 12 -7.67 2.82 12.47
CA THR A 12 -7.85 1.49 11.89
C THR A 12 -7.14 0.42 12.72
N ASP A 13 -7.53 -0.85 12.56
CA ASP A 13 -6.84 -1.98 13.20
C ASP A 13 -5.35 -2.05 12.81
N PHE A 14 -5.03 -1.67 11.58
CA PHE A 14 -3.64 -1.59 11.10
C PHE A 14 -2.84 -0.54 11.87
N ALA A 15 -3.39 0.67 12.04
CA ALA A 15 -2.74 1.73 12.80
C ALA A 15 -2.48 1.28 14.25
N LEU A 16 -3.45 0.62 14.89
CA LEU A 16 -3.30 0.08 16.24
C LEU A 16 -2.18 -0.96 16.37
N ARG A 17 -2.03 -1.83 15.37
CA ARG A 17 -0.95 -2.85 15.32
C ARG A 17 0.42 -2.24 15.06
N MET A 18 0.50 -1.14 14.31
CA MET A 18 1.76 -0.45 14.02
C MET A 18 2.25 0.46 15.15
N ARG A 19 1.39 0.76 16.14
CA ARG A 19 1.74 1.55 17.32
C ARG A 19 3.02 1.10 18.06
N PRO A 20 3.18 -0.18 18.46
CA PRO A 20 4.41 -0.61 19.15
C PRO A 20 5.66 -0.45 18.28
N VAL A 21 5.55 -0.66 16.97
CA VAL A 21 6.66 -0.45 16.01
C VAL A 21 7.04 1.03 15.96
N PHE A 22 6.04 1.92 15.93
CA PHE A 22 6.28 3.36 15.97
C PHE A 22 6.93 3.81 17.29
N ILE A 23 6.50 3.26 18.43
CA ILE A 23 7.14 3.54 19.74
C ILE A 23 8.60 3.07 19.73
N LEU A 24 8.90 1.89 19.19
CA LEU A 24 10.28 1.38 19.07
C LEU A 24 11.14 2.32 18.23
N LEU A 25 10.61 2.83 17.12
CA LEU A 25 11.31 3.82 16.30
C LEU A 25 11.57 5.11 17.07
N LEU A 26 10.60 5.65 17.82
CA LEU A 26 10.83 6.83 18.66
C LEU A 26 11.89 6.60 19.74
N VAL A 27 11.91 5.41 20.37
CA VAL A 27 12.96 5.04 21.32
C VAL A 27 14.32 4.99 20.64
N THR A 28 14.39 4.43 19.43
CA THR A 28 15.63 4.37 18.63
C THR A 28 16.11 5.78 18.25
N LEU A 29 15.21 6.66 17.80
CA LEU A 29 15.53 8.07 17.54
C LEU A 29 15.98 8.78 18.82
N SER A 30 15.39 8.48 19.97
CA SER A 30 15.82 9.03 21.27
C SER A 30 17.24 8.59 21.65
N LEU A 31 17.59 7.33 21.41
CA LEU A 31 18.95 6.83 21.61
C LEU A 31 19.95 7.50 20.65
N LEU A 32 19.55 7.74 19.40
CA LEU A 32 20.36 8.45 18.41
C LEU A 32 20.61 9.91 18.83
N ILE A 33 19.65 10.57 19.48
CA ILE A 33 19.86 11.91 20.07
C ILE A 33 21.01 11.86 21.09
N THR A 34 20.99 10.88 22.01
CA THR A 34 22.08 10.69 22.98
C THR A 34 23.42 10.40 22.27
N GLY A 35 23.41 9.57 21.25
CA GLY A 35 24.59 9.30 20.41
C GLY A 35 25.16 10.56 19.78
N LYS A 36 24.31 11.42 19.21
CA LYS A 36 24.73 12.71 18.62
C LYS A 36 25.30 13.68 19.65
N PHE A 37 24.73 13.74 20.86
CA PHE A 37 25.30 14.54 21.95
C PHE A 37 26.70 14.08 22.36
N ILE A 38 26.97 12.76 22.37
CA ILE A 38 28.29 12.21 22.67
C ILE A 38 29.33 12.60 21.61
N ILE A 39 28.91 12.69 20.34
CA ILE A 39 29.76 13.10 19.22
C ILE A 39 29.91 14.64 19.13
N HIS A 40 29.24 15.38 20.03
CA HIS A 40 29.16 16.85 20.03
C HIS A 40 28.48 17.45 18.77
N ASP A 41 27.62 16.69 18.09
CA ASP A 41 26.77 17.20 16.99
C ASP A 41 25.47 17.81 17.54
N PHE A 42 25.60 19.00 18.13
CA PHE A 42 24.48 19.69 18.78
C PHE A 42 23.36 20.06 17.80
N TRP A 43 23.70 20.51 16.59
CA TRP A 43 22.70 20.96 15.62
C TRP A 43 21.86 19.79 15.10
N GLY A 44 22.52 18.68 14.75
CA GLY A 44 21.83 17.44 14.37
C GLY A 44 20.98 16.87 15.51
N ALA A 45 21.49 16.91 16.76
CA ALA A 45 20.75 16.43 17.93
C ALA A 45 19.48 17.25 18.21
N VAL A 46 19.56 18.58 18.14
CA VAL A 46 18.42 19.49 18.34
C VAL A 46 17.37 19.29 17.25
N ASN A 47 17.77 19.16 15.98
CA ASN A 47 16.83 18.87 14.90
C ASN A 47 16.10 17.53 15.12
N LEU A 48 16.84 16.49 15.50
CA LEU A 48 16.28 15.17 15.80
C LEU A 48 15.34 15.20 17.01
N LEU A 49 15.63 16.03 18.03
CA LEU A 49 14.77 16.24 19.18
C LEU A 49 13.39 16.79 18.76
N PHE A 50 13.35 17.77 17.85
CA PHE A 50 12.07 18.29 17.34
C PHE A 50 11.25 17.21 16.62
N VAL A 51 11.90 16.32 15.86
CA VAL A 51 11.23 15.18 15.21
C VAL A 51 10.64 14.23 16.25
N VAL A 52 11.39 13.90 17.30
CA VAL A 52 10.90 13.03 18.38
C VAL A 52 9.73 13.68 19.12
N LEU A 53 9.81 14.97 19.46
CA LEU A 53 8.70 15.70 20.10
C LEU A 53 7.43 15.70 19.22
N MET A 54 7.59 15.91 17.91
CA MET A 54 6.47 15.82 16.97
C MET A 54 5.90 14.40 16.89
N GLY A 55 6.76 13.37 16.96
CA GLY A 55 6.34 11.98 17.04
C GLY A 55 5.62 11.64 18.35
N LEU A 56 5.99 12.27 19.46
CA LEU A 56 5.25 12.16 20.72
C LEU A 56 3.86 12.83 20.62
N PHE A 57 3.72 13.93 19.88
CA PHE A 57 2.41 14.51 19.60
C PHE A 57 1.51 13.61 18.73
N LEU A 58 2.09 12.74 17.90
CA LEU A 58 1.34 11.71 17.18
C LEU A 58 0.73 10.67 18.14
N LEU A 59 1.42 10.37 19.24
CA LEU A 59 0.96 9.46 20.27
C LEU A 59 0.14 10.14 21.39
N SER A 60 0.18 11.47 21.46
CA SER A 60 -0.51 12.26 22.48
C SER A 60 -1.86 12.73 21.94
N GLY A 61 -2.92 12.07 22.37
CA GLY A 61 -4.29 12.43 22.01
C GLY A 61 -5.32 11.61 22.77
N PRO A 62 -6.61 11.99 22.70
CA PRO A 62 -7.70 11.16 23.21
C PRO A 62 -7.79 9.81 22.47
N SER A 63 -7.40 9.79 21.20
CA SER A 63 -7.22 8.60 20.39
C SER A 63 -5.80 8.03 20.56
N PRO A 64 -5.62 6.70 20.49
CA PRO A 64 -4.32 6.05 20.65
C PRO A 64 -3.28 6.48 19.59
N ILE A 65 -3.74 6.97 18.44
CA ILE A 65 -2.93 7.59 17.38
C ILE A 65 -3.69 8.80 16.86
N ASN A 66 -3.04 9.96 16.86
CA ASN A 66 -3.56 11.18 16.27
C ASN A 66 -3.18 11.23 14.77
N VAL A 67 -4.10 10.80 13.91
CA VAL A 67 -3.88 10.70 12.45
C VAL A 67 -3.60 12.08 11.84
N SER A 68 -4.18 13.14 12.41
CA SER A 68 -4.00 14.51 11.94
C SER A 68 -2.53 14.93 12.04
N SER A 69 -1.79 14.59 13.09
CA SER A 69 -0.37 14.96 13.20
C SER A 69 0.59 14.07 12.38
N ALA A 70 0.12 12.94 11.85
CA ALA A 70 0.92 12.00 11.07
C ALA A 70 1.62 12.57 9.81
N PRO A 71 0.95 13.32 8.92
CA PRO A 71 1.61 13.91 7.75
C PRO A 71 2.63 14.99 8.14
N PHE A 72 2.40 15.74 9.22
CA PHE A 72 3.39 16.71 9.72
C PHE A 72 4.64 16.03 10.25
N PHE A 73 4.48 14.96 11.03
CA PHE A 73 5.61 14.13 11.46
C PHE A 73 6.35 13.54 10.25
N CYS A 74 5.63 12.97 9.27
CA CYS A 74 6.22 12.41 8.05
C CYS A 74 7.07 13.44 7.31
N LEU A 75 6.56 14.66 7.09
CA LEU A 75 7.28 15.72 6.41
C LEU A 75 8.53 16.14 7.19
N MET A 76 8.38 16.39 8.50
CA MET A 76 9.49 16.78 9.38
C MET A 76 10.59 15.70 9.44
N ALA A 77 10.21 14.43 9.56
CA ALA A 77 11.13 13.31 9.57
C ALA A 77 11.84 13.15 8.21
N THR A 78 11.14 13.36 7.10
CA THR A 78 11.73 13.30 5.75
C THR A 78 12.77 14.39 5.54
N VAL A 79 12.42 15.65 5.84
CA VAL A 79 13.34 16.79 5.71
C VAL A 79 14.54 16.61 6.62
N SER A 80 14.33 16.17 7.86
CA SER A 80 15.42 15.88 8.81
C SER A 80 16.30 14.72 8.35
N GLY A 81 15.71 13.68 7.75
CA GLY A 81 16.46 12.55 7.18
C GLY A 81 17.37 12.97 6.04
N ILE A 82 16.93 13.91 5.20
CA ILE A 82 17.76 14.50 4.13
C ILE A 82 18.93 15.28 4.72
N PHE A 83 18.69 16.15 5.71
CA PHE A 83 19.79 16.88 6.37
C PHE A 83 20.79 15.97 7.06
N ASP A 84 20.32 14.94 7.76
CA ASP A 84 21.17 13.91 8.36
C ASP A 84 21.99 13.15 7.31
N THR A 85 21.41 12.87 6.14
CA THR A 85 22.11 12.23 5.03
C THR A 85 23.24 13.10 4.49
N VAL A 86 23.00 14.40 4.32
CA VAL A 86 24.03 15.36 3.88
C VAL A 86 25.16 15.43 4.91
N THR A 87 24.85 15.55 6.20
CA THR A 87 25.84 15.56 7.28
C THR A 87 26.64 14.25 7.32
N CYS A 88 25.98 13.11 7.12
CA CYS A 88 26.63 11.81 7.02
C CYS A 88 27.65 11.76 5.87
N ILE A 89 27.28 12.23 4.68
CA ILE A 89 28.19 12.31 3.52
C ILE A 89 29.37 13.25 3.80
N LEU A 90 29.11 14.43 4.37
CA LEU A 90 30.16 15.39 4.72
C LEU A 90 31.14 14.81 5.75
N TYR A 91 30.63 14.08 6.74
CA TYR A 91 31.45 13.40 7.74
C TYR A 91 32.39 12.38 7.08
N PHE A 92 31.88 11.52 6.21
CA PHE A 92 32.71 10.54 5.51
C PHE A 92 33.73 11.17 4.56
N HIS A 93 33.38 12.28 3.90
CA HIS A 93 34.29 12.99 3.00
C HIS A 93 35.46 13.64 3.74
N HIS A 94 35.25 14.14 4.96
CA HIS A 94 36.30 14.76 5.77
C HIS A 94 37.05 13.77 6.68
N SER A 95 36.56 12.55 6.83
CA SER A 95 37.22 11.57 7.70
C SER A 95 38.49 11.02 7.05
N LEU A 96 39.61 11.06 7.77
CA LEU A 96 40.90 10.52 7.33
C LEU A 96 41.00 8.99 7.49
N TYR A 97 40.03 8.38 8.18
CA TYR A 97 40.03 6.95 8.50
C TYR A 97 39.19 6.18 7.49
N SER A 98 39.64 4.96 7.15
CA SER A 98 38.81 4.04 6.37
C SER A 98 37.57 3.63 7.18
N ILE A 99 36.50 3.24 6.48
CA ILE A 99 35.23 2.84 7.09
C ILE A 99 35.49 1.59 7.96
N PHE A 100 35.22 1.69 9.26
CA PHE A 100 35.44 0.63 10.26
C PHE A 100 36.89 0.11 10.38
N ASP A 101 37.89 0.99 10.35
CA ASP A 101 39.27 0.59 10.68
C ASP A 101 39.35 0.10 12.15
N PRO A 102 39.76 -1.17 12.41
CA PRO A 102 39.87 -1.69 13.76
C PRO A 102 40.91 -0.97 14.64
N LYS A 103 41.80 -0.18 14.04
CA LYS A 103 42.75 0.67 14.77
C LYS A 103 42.16 2.02 15.19
N ALA A 104 40.97 2.36 14.71
CA ALA A 104 40.32 3.63 15.02
C ALA A 104 39.84 3.67 16.48
N PRO A 105 39.79 4.86 17.10
CA PRO A 105 39.18 5.03 18.42
C PRO A 105 37.73 4.54 18.41
N THR A 106 37.28 3.92 19.50
CA THR A 106 35.88 3.46 19.65
C THR A 106 34.85 4.57 19.43
N LEU A 107 35.21 5.82 19.75
CA LEU A 107 34.38 7.00 19.50
C LEU A 107 34.14 7.23 18.00
N VAL A 108 35.14 6.99 17.15
CA VAL A 108 35.01 7.14 15.69
C VAL A 108 34.09 6.06 15.12
N LEU A 109 34.23 4.82 15.59
CA LEU A 109 33.35 3.71 15.19
C LEU A 109 31.89 4.00 15.61
N LEU A 110 31.69 4.50 16.82
CA LEU A 110 30.38 4.94 17.29
C LEU A 110 29.83 6.07 16.40
N ALA A 111 30.64 7.08 16.08
CA ALA A 111 30.22 8.19 15.24
C ALA A 111 29.77 7.73 13.84
N GLN A 112 30.55 6.87 13.19
CA GLN A 112 30.19 6.26 11.90
C GLN A 112 28.86 5.51 11.98
N SER A 113 28.64 4.74 13.05
CA SER A 113 27.38 4.00 13.24
C SER A 113 26.17 4.94 13.44
N VAL A 114 26.31 5.98 14.27
CA VAL A 114 25.22 6.94 14.54
C VAL A 114 24.86 7.73 13.28
N PHE A 115 25.86 8.21 12.53
CA PHE A 115 25.61 8.96 11.29
C PHE A 115 24.99 8.09 10.18
N LEU A 116 25.26 6.79 10.16
CA LEU A 116 24.69 5.88 9.16
C LEU A 116 23.28 5.42 9.54
N ILE A 117 23.04 5.09 10.81
CA ILE A 117 21.74 4.62 11.30
C ILE A 117 20.71 5.75 11.34
N SER A 118 21.12 6.99 11.64
CA SER A 118 20.19 8.12 11.79
C SER A 118 19.30 8.42 10.58
N PRO A 119 19.83 8.63 9.36
CA PRO A 119 18.98 8.89 8.19
C PRO A 119 18.09 7.69 7.86
N VAL A 120 18.57 6.45 8.05
CA VAL A 120 17.77 5.24 7.83
C VAL A 120 16.59 5.17 8.80
N ALA A 121 16.84 5.38 10.10
CA ALA A 121 15.79 5.37 11.12
C ALA A 121 14.75 6.46 10.87
N LEU A 122 15.17 7.66 10.45
CA LEU A 122 14.28 8.77 10.08
C LEU A 122 13.41 8.44 8.88
N LEU A 123 13.99 7.89 7.80
CA LEU A 123 13.23 7.52 6.59
C LEU A 123 12.25 6.37 6.86
N VAL A 124 12.64 5.36 7.64
CA VAL A 124 11.74 4.29 8.07
C VAL A 124 10.58 4.84 8.91
N SER A 125 10.87 5.77 9.82
CA SER A 125 9.84 6.43 10.63
C SER A 125 8.88 7.27 9.78
N ALA A 126 9.40 8.00 8.80
CA ALA A 126 8.59 8.76 7.85
C ALA A 126 7.69 7.84 7.02
N ALA A 127 8.26 6.76 6.47
CA ALA A 127 7.52 5.77 5.68
C ALA A 127 6.41 5.09 6.51
N LEU A 128 6.69 4.72 7.76
CA LEU A 128 5.69 4.13 8.65
C LEU A 128 4.56 5.10 8.95
N SER A 129 4.87 6.36 9.26
CA SER A 129 3.86 7.39 9.51
C SER A 129 3.01 7.67 8.27
N TYR A 130 3.63 7.68 7.08
CA TYR A 130 2.91 7.81 5.81
C TYR A 130 1.98 6.63 5.57
N ALA A 131 2.43 5.39 5.83
CA ALA A 131 1.61 4.20 5.70
C ALA A 131 0.38 4.23 6.64
N ILE A 132 0.58 4.64 7.91
CA ILE A 132 -0.52 4.83 8.87
C ILE A 132 -1.51 5.90 8.35
N PHE A 133 -0.99 7.02 7.86
CA PHE A 133 -1.83 8.10 7.32
C PHE A 133 -2.64 7.63 6.10
N MET A 134 -2.00 6.95 5.16
CA MET A 134 -2.65 6.44 3.95
C MET A 134 -3.73 5.42 4.28
N ASP A 135 -3.47 4.49 5.20
CA ASP A 135 -4.44 3.48 5.63
C ASP A 135 -5.66 4.10 6.31
N CYS A 136 -5.46 5.06 7.23
CA CYS A 136 -6.57 5.80 7.84
C CYS A 136 -7.36 6.61 6.81
N ARG A 137 -6.68 7.20 5.83
CA ARG A 137 -7.32 7.99 4.76
C ARG A 137 -8.18 7.13 3.84
N GLU A 138 -7.72 5.94 3.48
CA GLU A 138 -8.43 5.03 2.58
C GLU A 138 -9.62 4.33 3.26
N ASN A 139 -9.49 4.02 4.55
CA ASN A 139 -10.55 3.37 5.34
C ASN A 139 -11.44 4.37 6.09
N GLY A 140 -11.23 5.67 5.90
CA GLY A 140 -11.97 6.72 6.58
C GLY A 140 -13.48 6.67 6.29
N PRO A 141 -14.34 6.92 7.29
CA PRO A 141 -15.79 6.84 7.14
C PRO A 141 -16.36 7.85 6.15
N GLU A 142 -15.63 8.94 5.83
CA GLU A 142 -16.05 9.92 4.82
C GLU A 142 -15.81 9.46 3.38
N VAL A 143 -14.82 8.61 3.15
CA VAL A 143 -14.59 7.99 1.83
C VAL A 143 -15.58 6.85 1.60
N MET A 144 -16.05 6.22 2.69
CA MET A 144 -16.97 5.10 2.64
C MET A 144 -18.31 5.37 1.94
N PRO A 145 -19.04 6.49 2.16
CA PRO A 145 -20.30 6.74 1.44
C PRO A 145 -20.09 6.97 -0.05
N LEU A 146 -19.03 7.66 -0.46
CA LEU A 146 -18.75 7.89 -1.88
C LEU A 146 -18.28 6.60 -2.57
N ALA A 147 -17.40 5.84 -1.94
CA ALA A 147 -16.96 4.55 -2.43
C ALA A 147 -18.10 3.52 -2.46
N ALA A 148 -19.01 3.54 -1.48
CA ALA A 148 -20.20 2.70 -1.45
C ALA A 148 -21.17 3.07 -2.58
N LEU A 149 -21.39 4.36 -2.85
CA LEU A 149 -22.17 4.83 -4.00
C LEU A 149 -21.57 4.35 -5.32
N ALA A 150 -20.26 4.57 -5.54
CA ALA A 150 -19.58 4.12 -6.75
C ALA A 150 -19.64 2.58 -6.91
N ARG A 151 -19.52 1.83 -5.80
CA ARG A 151 -19.63 0.36 -5.81
C ARG A 151 -21.06 -0.10 -6.13
N MET A 152 -22.07 0.62 -5.63
CA MET A 152 -23.49 0.36 -5.97
C MET A 152 -23.75 0.64 -7.45
N GLU A 153 -23.27 1.75 -7.99
CA GLU A 153 -23.41 2.08 -9.42
C GLU A 153 -22.76 1.00 -10.30
N TRP A 154 -21.55 0.55 -9.95
CA TRP A 154 -20.87 -0.52 -10.67
C TRP A 154 -21.64 -1.85 -10.63
N GLN A 155 -22.17 -2.23 -9.45
CA GLN A 155 -23.01 -3.41 -9.33
C GLN A 155 -24.29 -3.31 -10.16
N GLN A 156 -24.92 -2.13 -10.20
CA GLN A 156 -26.11 -1.90 -11.00
C GLN A 156 -25.80 -2.03 -12.50
N GLN A 157 -24.64 -1.54 -12.94
CA GLN A 157 -24.20 -1.64 -14.33
C GLN A 157 -23.92 -3.10 -14.74
N LEU A 158 -23.32 -3.90 -13.84
CA LEU A 158 -23.14 -5.33 -14.05
C LEU A 158 -24.47 -6.09 -14.18
N LEU A 159 -25.45 -5.77 -13.34
CA LEU A 159 -26.78 -6.39 -13.40
C LEU A 159 -27.47 -6.08 -14.74
N LEU A 160 -27.41 -4.83 -15.20
CA LEU A 160 -27.97 -4.45 -16.50
C LEU A 160 -27.29 -5.18 -17.67
N GLN A 161 -25.97 -5.33 -17.61
CA GLN A 161 -25.22 -6.07 -18.63
C GLN A 161 -25.61 -7.56 -18.67
N GLN A 162 -25.82 -8.17 -17.51
CA GLN A 162 -26.26 -9.57 -17.42
C GLN A 162 -27.67 -9.76 -17.99
N GLN A 163 -28.56 -8.80 -17.75
CA GLN A 163 -29.93 -8.82 -18.26
C GLN A 163 -29.99 -8.72 -19.80
N GLN A 164 -29.15 -7.88 -20.40
CA GLN A 164 -29.03 -7.79 -21.87
C GLN A 164 -28.55 -9.09 -22.51
N GLN A 165 -27.59 -9.79 -21.88
CA GLN A 165 -27.11 -11.08 -22.40
C GLN A 165 -28.20 -12.16 -22.39
N GLN A 166 -29.05 -12.19 -21.37
CA GLN A 166 -30.17 -13.14 -21.32
C GLN A 166 -31.21 -12.87 -22.41
N GLN A 167 -31.53 -11.59 -22.67
CA GLN A 167 -32.45 -11.23 -23.76
C GLN A 167 -31.90 -11.64 -25.14
N GLN A 168 -30.60 -11.47 -25.39
CA GLN A 168 -30.00 -11.92 -26.65
C GLN A 168 -30.06 -13.44 -26.82
N GLN A 169 -29.87 -14.22 -25.74
CA GLN A 169 -29.98 -15.69 -25.82
C GLN A 169 -31.42 -16.14 -26.08
N GLN A 170 -32.42 -15.54 -25.43
CA GLN A 170 -33.82 -15.84 -25.70
C GLN A 170 -34.21 -15.49 -27.15
N SER A 171 -33.71 -14.37 -27.66
CA SER A 171 -33.97 -13.95 -29.05
C SER A 171 -33.40 -14.95 -30.06
N GLN A 172 -32.23 -15.54 -29.79
CA GLN A 172 -31.63 -16.57 -30.67
C GLN A 172 -32.39 -17.89 -30.63
N GLN A 173 -32.87 -18.35 -29.46
CA GLN A 173 -33.67 -19.57 -29.38
C GLN A 173 -35.02 -19.45 -30.11
N GLN A 174 -35.59 -18.26 -30.17
CA GLN A 174 -36.89 -18.05 -30.82
C GLN A 174 -36.79 -17.91 -32.34
N GLN A 175 -35.58 -17.73 -32.87
CA GLN A 175 -35.31 -17.60 -34.30
C GLN A 175 -34.87 -18.89 -34.98
N GLU A 176 -34.73 -19.99 -34.24
CA GLU A 176 -34.53 -21.31 -34.87
C GLU A 176 -35.87 -21.74 -35.48
N PRO A 177 -36.01 -21.69 -36.82
CA PRO A 177 -37.28 -22.01 -37.45
C PRO A 177 -37.63 -23.46 -37.14
N PRO A 178 -38.90 -23.76 -36.81
CA PRO A 178 -39.33 -25.12 -36.55
C PRO A 178 -38.95 -25.98 -37.75
N SER A 179 -38.07 -26.95 -37.51
CA SER A 179 -37.66 -27.93 -38.50
C SER A 179 -38.94 -28.55 -39.05
N ALA A 180 -39.17 -28.39 -40.35
CA ALA A 180 -40.38 -28.89 -40.99
C ALA A 180 -40.54 -30.39 -40.67
N PRO A 181 -41.74 -30.86 -40.31
CA PRO A 181 -41.96 -32.28 -40.10
C PRO A 181 -41.68 -33.00 -41.42
N ASP A 182 -40.65 -33.85 -41.41
CA ASP A 182 -40.29 -34.73 -42.52
C ASP A 182 -41.52 -35.54 -42.94
N GLY A 183 -42.04 -35.21 -44.12
CA GLY A 183 -43.05 -35.99 -44.80
C GLY A 183 -42.48 -37.36 -45.16
N GLN A 184 -43.13 -38.41 -44.68
CA GLN A 184 -42.93 -39.78 -45.14
C GLN A 184 -42.99 -39.85 -46.67
N GLY A 185 -41.90 -40.30 -47.31
CA GLY A 185 -41.87 -40.50 -48.74
C GLY A 185 -40.59 -41.15 -49.27
N ALA A 186 -40.61 -42.48 -49.28
CA ALA A 186 -39.88 -43.40 -50.17
C ALA A 186 -38.37 -43.64 -49.99
N GLU A 187 -38.07 -44.95 -49.98
CA GLU A 187 -36.77 -45.62 -49.98
C GLU A 187 -35.76 -45.10 -51.02
N GLY A 188 -34.50 -44.96 -50.60
CA GLY A 188 -33.34 -44.88 -51.47
C GLY A 188 -32.04 -45.05 -50.66
N PRO A 189 -31.14 -45.99 -51.00
CA PRO A 189 -29.90 -46.20 -50.25
C PRO A 189 -28.78 -45.33 -50.83
N ASN A 190 -28.14 -44.49 -50.00
CA ASN A 190 -26.72 -44.06 -50.03
C ASN A 190 -26.52 -42.65 -49.41
N PRO A 191 -25.30 -42.26 -49.01
CA PRO A 191 -24.36 -42.88 -48.06
C PRO A 191 -23.95 -41.83 -46.97
N PRO A 192 -22.96 -42.09 -46.07
CA PRO A 192 -22.87 -41.39 -44.78
C PRO A 192 -22.09 -40.07 -44.85
N GLN A 193 -22.76 -38.93 -44.70
CA GLN A 193 -22.12 -37.61 -44.49
C GLN A 193 -21.98 -37.28 -42.99
N ARG A 194 -21.45 -38.21 -42.19
CA ARG A 194 -21.27 -38.03 -40.73
C ARG A 194 -19.90 -37.47 -40.32
N ALA A 195 -19.09 -36.97 -41.26
CA ALA A 195 -17.67 -36.66 -40.99
C ALA A 195 -17.28 -35.17 -40.96
N ALA A 196 -18.15 -34.22 -41.35
CA ALA A 196 -17.72 -32.83 -41.57
C ALA A 196 -18.10 -31.81 -40.47
N GLN A 197 -18.88 -32.18 -39.44
CA GLN A 197 -19.35 -31.22 -38.43
C GLN A 197 -18.55 -31.21 -37.11
N LEU A 198 -17.48 -32.00 -36.99
CA LEU A 198 -16.63 -32.01 -35.79
C LEU A 198 -15.48 -30.98 -35.82
N LEU A 199 -15.38 -30.11 -36.83
CA LEU A 199 -14.27 -29.14 -36.96
C LEU A 199 -14.62 -27.67 -36.72
N GLN A 200 -15.84 -27.34 -36.29
CA GLN A 200 -16.19 -25.97 -35.90
C GLN A 200 -16.83 -25.92 -34.52
N GLN A 201 -16.16 -26.51 -33.52
CA GLN A 201 -16.32 -25.98 -32.17
C GLN A 201 -15.30 -24.85 -32.02
N PRO A 202 -15.72 -23.56 -32.03
CA PRO A 202 -14.84 -22.50 -31.60
C PRO A 202 -14.47 -22.83 -30.16
N VAL A 203 -13.18 -23.04 -29.91
CA VAL A 203 -12.62 -23.18 -28.57
C VAL A 203 -12.99 -21.90 -27.83
N ARG A 204 -14.11 -21.92 -27.09
CA ARG A 204 -14.43 -20.94 -26.08
C ARG A 204 -13.35 -21.09 -25.03
N ARG A 205 -12.26 -20.35 -25.21
CA ARG A 205 -11.35 -20.03 -24.11
C ARG A 205 -12.21 -19.23 -23.14
N THR A 206 -12.73 -19.93 -22.13
CA THR A 206 -13.22 -19.31 -20.92
C THR A 206 -12.05 -18.50 -20.37
N ILE A 207 -12.03 -17.20 -20.71
CA ILE A 207 -11.19 -16.24 -20.01
C ILE A 207 -11.84 -16.15 -18.64
N VAL A 208 -11.38 -17.01 -17.74
CA VAL A 208 -11.60 -16.83 -16.32
C VAL A 208 -10.97 -15.47 -16.00
N PRO A 209 -11.74 -14.46 -15.58
CA PRO A 209 -11.13 -13.23 -15.11
C PRO A 209 -10.15 -13.64 -14.02
N PHE A 210 -8.93 -13.14 -14.12
CA PHE A 210 -7.88 -13.35 -13.14
C PHE A 210 -8.41 -12.85 -11.80
N GLN A 211 -8.99 -13.78 -11.03
CA GLN A 211 -9.42 -13.57 -9.67
C GLN A 211 -8.12 -13.46 -8.90
N GLY A 212 -7.62 -12.23 -8.78
CA GLY A 212 -6.42 -11.90 -8.03
C GLY A 212 -6.57 -12.49 -6.63
N GLN A 213 -6.00 -13.66 -6.43
CA GLN A 213 -5.76 -14.20 -5.11
C GLN A 213 -4.82 -13.19 -4.46
N GLY A 214 -5.38 -12.39 -3.56
CA GLY A 214 -4.61 -11.66 -2.59
C GLY A 214 -3.78 -12.67 -1.81
N MET A 215 -2.53 -12.88 -2.27
CA MET A 215 -1.51 -13.51 -1.45
C MET A 215 -1.36 -12.64 -0.21
N ARG A 216 -1.84 -13.15 0.92
CA ARG A 216 -1.36 -12.73 2.23
C ARG A 216 0.12 -13.10 2.28
N LEU A 217 1.00 -12.14 2.03
CA LEU A 217 2.37 -12.21 2.52
C LEU A 217 2.31 -12.10 4.04
N GLY A 218 2.54 -13.21 4.72
CA GLY A 218 2.60 -13.24 6.18
C GLY A 218 2.61 -14.65 6.72
N ASP A 219 3.66 -15.40 6.38
CA ASP A 219 4.18 -16.53 7.17
C ASP A 219 5.67 -16.69 6.81
N ALA A 220 6.50 -15.88 7.47
CA ALA A 220 7.94 -16.08 7.66
C ALA A 220 8.36 -15.31 8.92
#